data_AF-A0A958M3M1-F1
#
_entry.id   AF-A0A958M3M1-F1
#
_cell.length_a   1.000
_cell.length_b   1.000
_cell.length_c   1.000
_cell.angle_alpha   90.00
_cell.angle_beta   90.00
_cell.angle_gamma   90.00
#
_symmetry.space_group_name_H-M   'P 1'
#
loop_
_entity.id
_entity.type
_entity.pdbx_description
1 polymer ?
#
loop_
_entity_poly.entity_id
_entity_poly.type
_entity_poly.pdbx_seq_one_letter_code
_entity_poly.pdbx_strand_id
1 'polypeptide(L)'
;AHNLLAAIIDNNIQSKTNSLLLDPRTIGWKRVMDMNDRSLRHVIVGLGGTTSGVPRETGFDITAASEIMAILCLAESMTDLKERLGRIFVGYTYDKKPIYAKDLKAEGAMAALLKDAIKPNLVQTIEGNPAIIHGGPFANIAQGTNSVLATLMGMSHSDYTVTEAGFGFDLGAEKFFDIKCQSANLKPKAVVLTTTIRALKYHGGADLKALTEPNVEALKNGLPNLEKHLENIAKFHVVPVISINRFVSDTEEEIQVIKDLAVSKGIRLAVSEVWAKGGEGALELAQHVIDVVESHTSDFKPLYDWRMSVKDKIATIATEIYGAEYVDYTAKAKANLRKIADLGLDALPVCIAKTQKSLSDNPNLLGRPKDFIITVREIEIAVGAGFLIPITGDIMRMPGLPAHPSSEGIDINDDGEITGLF
;
A
#
# COMPACT_ATOMS: atom_id res chain seq x y z
N ALA A 1 -19.77 -3.59 -4.83
CA ALA A 1 -19.94 -2.40 -3.97
C ALA A 1 -19.53 -1.10 -4.65
N HIS A 2 -18.29 -0.93 -5.13
CA HIS A 2 -17.81 0.35 -5.72
C HIS A 2 -18.70 0.90 -6.85
N ASN A 3 -18.96 0.10 -7.88
CA ASN A 3 -19.76 0.53 -9.02
C ASN A 3 -21.25 0.72 -8.66
N LEU A 4 -21.74 0.09 -7.58
CA LEU A 4 -23.08 0.38 -7.06
C LEU A 4 -23.15 1.81 -6.53
N LEU A 5 -22.15 2.27 -5.75
CA LEU A 5 -22.10 3.66 -5.30
C LEU A 5 -22.05 4.63 -6.49
N ALA A 6 -21.22 4.33 -7.50
CA ALA A 6 -21.17 5.14 -8.72
C ALA A 6 -22.54 5.22 -9.44
N ALA A 7 -23.28 4.11 -9.52
CA ALA A 7 -24.62 4.07 -10.10
C ALA A 7 -25.64 4.87 -9.25
N ILE A 8 -25.59 4.75 -7.92
CA ILE A 8 -26.47 5.50 -7.00
C ILE A 8 -26.21 7.01 -7.12
N ILE A 9 -24.95 7.43 -7.23
CA ILE A 9 -24.57 8.83 -7.43
C ILE A 9 -25.22 9.38 -8.71
N ASP A 10 -25.03 8.71 -9.84
CA ASP A 10 -25.57 9.16 -11.13
C ASP A 10 -27.11 9.13 -11.15
N ASN A 11 -27.73 8.14 -10.50
CA ASN A 11 -29.18 8.09 -10.30
C ASN A 11 -29.69 9.25 -9.42
N ASN A 12 -28.96 9.65 -8.38
CA ASN A 12 -29.33 10.78 -7.53
C ASN A 12 -29.29 12.11 -8.29
N ILE A 13 -28.29 12.29 -9.15
CA ILE A 13 -28.16 13.47 -10.03
C ILE A 13 -29.33 13.53 -11.01
N GLN A 14 -29.73 12.40 -11.59
CA GLN A 14 -30.85 12.34 -12.55
C GLN A 14 -32.23 12.46 -11.87
N SER A 15 -32.35 12.05 -10.61
CA SER A 15 -33.64 12.02 -9.90
C SER A 15 -34.24 13.41 -9.73
N LYS A 16 -35.53 13.58 -10.05
CA LYS A 16 -36.26 14.84 -9.82
C LYS A 16 -36.87 14.94 -8.42
N THR A 17 -37.01 13.82 -7.72
CA THR A 17 -37.74 13.74 -6.44
C THR A 17 -36.83 13.48 -5.25
N ASN A 18 -35.67 12.85 -5.48
CA ASN A 18 -34.73 12.46 -4.42
C ASN A 18 -33.34 13.08 -4.59
N SER A 19 -33.18 14.09 -5.45
CA SER A 19 -31.88 14.72 -5.69
C SER A 19 -31.36 15.41 -4.42
N LEU A 20 -30.08 15.20 -4.13
CA LEU A 20 -29.35 15.96 -3.12
C LEU A 20 -28.72 17.24 -3.70
N LEU A 21 -29.01 17.57 -4.97
CA LEU A 21 -28.43 18.71 -5.69
C LEU A 21 -26.89 18.65 -5.77
N LEU A 22 -26.36 17.43 -5.94
CA LEU A 22 -24.95 17.17 -6.21
C LEU A 22 -24.50 17.95 -7.46
N ASP A 23 -23.38 18.65 -7.35
CA ASP A 23 -22.69 19.25 -8.49
C ASP A 23 -21.85 18.18 -9.19
N PRO A 24 -22.21 17.74 -10.41
CA PRO A 24 -21.54 16.63 -11.10
C PRO A 24 -20.05 16.84 -11.34
N ARG A 25 -19.59 18.10 -11.35
CA ARG A 25 -18.20 18.49 -11.60
C ARG A 25 -17.30 18.29 -10.39
N THR A 26 -17.90 18.11 -9.20
CA THR A 26 -17.17 17.99 -7.93
C THR A 26 -17.01 16.54 -7.47
N ILE A 27 -17.58 15.59 -8.20
CA ILE A 27 -17.59 14.17 -7.85
C ILE A 27 -16.20 13.60 -8.03
N GLY A 28 -15.56 13.22 -6.92
CA GLY A 28 -14.27 12.52 -6.93
C GLY A 28 -14.41 11.01 -7.13
N TRP A 29 -15.60 10.46 -6.92
CA TRP A 29 -15.86 9.02 -7.03
C TRP A 29 -15.91 8.57 -8.50
N LYS A 30 -14.91 7.77 -8.89
CA LYS A 30 -14.79 7.13 -10.20
C LYS A 30 -15.58 5.81 -10.27
N ARG A 31 -15.34 5.03 -11.31
CA ARG A 31 -15.74 3.61 -11.43
C ARG A 31 -14.49 2.72 -11.35
N VAL A 32 -14.69 1.41 -11.25
CA VAL A 32 -13.58 0.45 -11.28
C VAL A 32 -13.84 -0.75 -12.18
N MET A 33 -12.75 -1.32 -12.68
CA MET A 33 -12.72 -2.58 -13.42
C MET A 33 -11.39 -3.28 -13.13
N ASP A 34 -11.41 -4.61 -12.95
CA ASP A 34 -10.18 -5.38 -12.70
C ASP A 34 -9.55 -5.85 -14.01
N MET A 35 -9.21 -4.88 -14.86
CA MET A 35 -8.56 -5.08 -16.16
C MET A 35 -7.60 -3.93 -16.42
N ASN A 36 -6.52 -4.21 -17.14
CA ASN A 36 -5.53 -3.20 -17.54
C ASN A 36 -6.01 -2.41 -18.77
N ASP A 37 -7.00 -1.53 -18.59
CA ASP A 37 -7.62 -0.79 -19.68
C ASP A 37 -7.34 0.72 -19.64
N ARG A 38 -6.28 1.12 -20.35
CA ARG A 38 -5.87 2.53 -20.45
C ARG A 38 -6.93 3.44 -21.10
N SER A 39 -7.86 2.90 -21.89
CA SER A 39 -8.86 3.70 -22.62
C SER A 39 -9.92 4.30 -21.69
N LEU A 40 -10.12 3.70 -20.52
CA LEU A 40 -11.12 4.11 -19.54
C LEU A 40 -10.62 5.12 -18.50
N ARG A 41 -9.36 5.56 -18.60
CA ARG A 41 -8.75 6.53 -17.65
C ARG A 41 -9.55 7.82 -17.55
N HIS A 42 -10.04 8.32 -18.68
CA HIS A 42 -10.83 9.54 -18.79
C HIS A 42 -11.99 9.31 -19.75
N VAL A 43 -13.22 9.43 -19.25
CA VAL A 43 -14.44 9.20 -20.04
C VAL A 43 -15.50 10.25 -19.72
N ILE A 44 -16.41 10.46 -20.66
CA ILE A 44 -17.66 11.21 -20.43
C ILE A 44 -18.79 10.18 -20.37
N VAL A 45 -19.54 10.19 -19.27
CA VAL A 45 -20.71 9.30 -19.07
C VAL A 45 -22.01 10.10 -19.20
N GLY A 46 -23.16 9.41 -19.27
CA GLY A 46 -24.48 10.07 -19.25
C GLY A 46 -24.88 10.72 -20.57
N LEU A 47 -24.28 10.30 -21.69
CA LEU A 47 -24.64 10.75 -23.04
C LEU A 47 -25.87 9.98 -23.57
N GLY A 48 -26.50 10.49 -24.63
CA GLY A 48 -27.63 9.82 -25.30
C GLY A 48 -29.02 10.36 -24.94
N GLY A 49 -29.11 11.56 -24.35
CA GLY A 49 -30.38 12.25 -24.10
C GLY A 49 -30.96 12.02 -22.70
N THR A 50 -32.13 12.60 -22.44
CA THR A 50 -32.71 12.75 -21.08
C THR A 50 -33.01 11.43 -20.34
N THR A 51 -33.08 10.31 -21.07
CA THR A 51 -33.29 8.97 -20.50
C THR A 51 -32.00 8.27 -20.08
N SER A 52 -30.84 8.79 -20.50
CA SER A 52 -29.54 8.11 -20.41
C SER A 52 -28.59 8.72 -19.36
N GLY A 53 -29.08 9.68 -18.57
CA GLY A 53 -28.33 10.31 -17.48
C GLY A 53 -28.01 11.78 -17.71
N VAL A 54 -27.12 12.30 -16.87
CA VAL A 54 -26.59 13.68 -16.95
C VAL A 54 -25.12 13.62 -17.36
N PRO A 55 -24.70 14.28 -18.46
CA PRO A 55 -23.33 14.28 -18.91
C PRO A 55 -22.34 14.78 -17.84
N ARG A 56 -21.27 14.01 -17.59
CA ARG A 56 -20.14 14.46 -16.74
C ARG A 56 -18.85 13.71 -17.06
N GLU A 57 -17.72 14.34 -16.74
CA GLU A 57 -16.39 13.73 -16.80
C GLU A 57 -16.17 12.79 -15.59
N THR A 58 -15.51 11.66 -15.84
CA THR A 58 -15.11 10.67 -14.84
C THR A 58 -14.00 9.77 -15.41
N GLY A 59 -13.74 8.63 -14.78
CA GLY A 59 -12.83 7.61 -15.27
C GLY A 59 -13.02 6.28 -14.55
N PHE A 60 -12.15 5.34 -14.89
CA PHE A 60 -12.00 4.07 -14.20
C PHE A 60 -10.60 3.94 -13.60
N ASP A 61 -10.55 3.39 -12.39
CA ASP A 61 -9.32 2.89 -11.77
C ASP A 61 -9.37 1.34 -11.71
N ILE A 62 -8.23 0.68 -11.55
CA ILE A 62 -8.22 -0.77 -11.33
C ILE A 62 -8.88 -1.09 -9.98
N THR A 63 -9.54 -2.24 -9.84
CA THR A 63 -10.32 -2.55 -8.63
C THR A 63 -9.52 -2.46 -7.33
N ALA A 64 -8.24 -2.86 -7.34
CA ALA A 64 -7.35 -2.77 -6.18
C ALA A 64 -7.02 -1.32 -5.74
N ALA A 65 -7.21 -0.32 -6.61
CA ALA A 65 -7.05 1.10 -6.31
C ALA A 65 -8.28 1.73 -5.63
N SER A 66 -9.39 0.98 -5.55
CA SER A 66 -10.64 1.41 -4.92
C SER A 66 -10.48 1.70 -3.43
N GLU A 67 -11.07 2.79 -2.93
CA GLU A 67 -11.20 3.03 -1.49
C GLU A 67 -11.97 1.89 -0.80
N ILE A 68 -12.89 1.20 -1.50
CA ILE A 68 -13.58 0.01 -0.97
C ILE A 68 -12.58 -1.10 -0.62
N MET A 69 -11.50 -1.26 -1.39
CA MET A 69 -10.46 -2.26 -1.10
C MET A 69 -9.70 -1.86 0.17
N ALA A 70 -9.32 -0.59 0.32
CA ALA A 70 -8.67 -0.10 1.53
C ALA A 70 -9.58 -0.24 2.77
N ILE A 71 -10.87 0.09 2.63
CA ILE A 71 -11.89 -0.10 3.67
C ILE A 71 -12.03 -1.58 4.07
N LEU A 72 -12.13 -2.49 3.10
CA LEU A 72 -12.19 -3.93 3.36
C LEU A 72 -10.96 -4.41 4.16
N CYS A 73 -9.79 -3.85 3.84
CA CYS A 73 -8.54 -4.23 4.49
C CYS A 73 -8.35 -3.61 5.88
N LEU A 74 -9.05 -2.52 6.23
CA LEU A 74 -8.95 -1.86 7.53
C LEU A 74 -10.16 -2.09 8.44
N ALA A 75 -11.22 -2.71 7.94
CA ALA A 75 -12.40 -3.01 8.74
C ALA A 75 -12.12 -4.10 9.78
N GLU A 76 -12.67 -3.93 10.99
CA GLU A 76 -12.57 -4.90 12.10
C GLU A 76 -13.82 -5.76 12.28
N SER A 77 -14.92 -5.41 11.62
CA SER A 77 -16.18 -6.15 11.66
C SER A 77 -17.10 -5.72 10.51
N MET A 78 -18.22 -6.42 10.33
CA MET A 78 -19.27 -6.00 9.39
C MET A 78 -19.85 -4.63 9.75
N THR A 79 -19.97 -4.32 11.04
CA THR A 79 -20.47 -3.02 11.51
C THR A 79 -19.50 -1.91 11.15
N ASP A 80 -18.21 -2.09 11.48
CA ASP A 80 -17.17 -1.11 11.14
C ASP A 80 -17.01 -0.97 9.61
N LEU A 81 -17.07 -2.07 8.85
CA LEU A 81 -17.10 -2.04 7.38
C LEU A 81 -18.22 -1.12 6.87
N LYS A 82 -19.45 -1.32 7.36
CA LYS A 82 -20.61 -0.50 6.95
C LYS A 82 -20.44 0.97 7.33
N GLU A 83 -19.92 1.27 8.52
CA GLU A 83 -19.67 2.64 8.97
C GLU A 83 -18.59 3.34 8.13
N ARG A 84 -17.51 2.63 7.80
CA ARG A 84 -16.45 3.10 6.89
C ARG A 84 -17.00 3.38 5.49
N LEU A 85 -17.82 2.49 4.95
CA LEU A 85 -18.49 2.68 3.66
C LEU A 85 -19.39 3.92 3.67
N GLY A 86 -20.11 4.18 4.77
CA GLY A 86 -20.95 5.37 4.90
C GLY A 86 -20.17 6.69 4.99
N ARG A 87 -18.91 6.64 5.45
CA ARG A 87 -18.00 7.80 5.57
C ARG A 87 -17.34 8.22 4.26
N ILE A 88 -17.44 7.45 3.18
CA ILE A 88 -16.86 7.79 1.88
C ILE A 88 -17.34 9.16 1.42
N PHE A 89 -16.42 10.07 1.14
CA PHE A 89 -16.71 11.39 0.59
C PHE A 89 -16.95 11.30 -0.92
N VAL A 90 -18.10 11.79 -1.39
CA VAL A 90 -18.51 11.70 -2.80
C VAL A 90 -18.16 12.96 -3.57
N GLY A 91 -18.52 14.12 -3.03
CA GLY A 91 -18.46 15.40 -3.72
C GLY A 91 -19.21 16.48 -2.95
N TYR A 92 -19.61 17.54 -3.65
CA TYR A 92 -20.35 18.66 -3.09
C TYR A 92 -21.67 18.87 -3.81
N THR A 93 -22.61 19.49 -3.11
CA THR A 93 -23.75 20.16 -3.72
C THR A 93 -23.35 21.48 -4.37
N TYR A 94 -24.24 22.09 -5.15
CA TYR A 94 -24.00 23.43 -5.72
C TYR A 94 -23.78 24.53 -4.65
N ASP A 95 -24.39 24.39 -3.47
CA ASP A 95 -24.19 25.28 -2.31
C ASP A 95 -22.98 24.87 -1.43
N LYS A 96 -22.10 24.00 -1.94
CA LYS A 96 -20.85 23.56 -1.31
C LYS A 96 -21.02 22.76 -0.01
N LYS A 97 -22.16 22.09 0.18
CA LYS A 97 -22.32 21.12 1.27
C LYS A 97 -21.67 19.79 0.89
N PRO A 98 -20.85 19.18 1.76
CA PRO A 98 -20.23 17.90 1.48
C PRO A 98 -21.29 16.78 1.50
N ILE A 99 -21.17 15.85 0.55
CA ILE A 99 -22.02 14.66 0.47
C ILE A 99 -21.17 13.42 0.65
N TYR A 100 -21.67 12.51 1.48
CA TYR A 100 -21.08 11.22 1.78
C TYR A 100 -21.98 10.07 1.31
N ALA A 101 -21.42 8.86 1.22
CA ALA A 101 -22.18 7.69 0.77
C ALA A 101 -23.41 7.38 1.66
N LYS A 102 -23.36 7.70 2.96
CA LYS A 102 -24.52 7.57 3.87
C LYS A 102 -25.67 8.51 3.54
N ASP A 103 -25.38 9.70 3.00
CA ASP A 103 -26.42 10.66 2.60
C ASP A 103 -27.22 10.13 1.40
N LEU A 104 -26.56 9.27 0.60
CA LEU A 104 -27.16 8.51 -0.49
C LEU A 104 -27.78 7.16 -0.04
N LYS A 105 -27.72 6.84 1.26
CA LYS A 105 -28.18 5.57 1.85
C LYS A 105 -27.56 4.32 1.19
N ALA A 106 -26.30 4.43 0.76
CA ALA A 106 -25.63 3.41 -0.03
C ALA A 106 -24.88 2.36 0.81
N GLU A 107 -24.52 2.69 2.05
CA GLU A 107 -23.65 1.90 2.92
C GLU A 107 -24.19 0.52 3.25
N GLY A 108 -25.50 0.40 3.50
CA GLY A 108 -26.14 -0.89 3.77
C GLY A 108 -26.08 -1.83 2.57
N ALA A 109 -26.38 -1.32 1.38
CA ALA A 109 -26.35 -2.10 0.14
C ALA A 109 -24.92 -2.47 -0.27
N MET A 110 -23.96 -1.55 -0.08
CA MET A 110 -22.54 -1.84 -0.29
C MET A 110 -22.03 -2.92 0.68
N ALA A 111 -22.38 -2.84 1.97
CA ALA A 111 -22.00 -3.85 2.95
C ALA A 111 -22.62 -5.22 2.64
N ALA A 112 -23.87 -5.26 2.19
CA ALA A 112 -24.52 -6.51 1.78
C ALA A 112 -23.79 -7.19 0.62
N LEU A 113 -23.31 -6.42 -0.38
CA LEU A 113 -22.49 -6.94 -1.48
C LEU A 113 -21.12 -7.47 -1.02
N LEU A 114 -20.63 -7.07 0.15
CA LEU A 114 -19.35 -7.49 0.73
C LEU A 114 -19.53 -8.53 1.86
N LYS A 115 -20.76 -9.02 2.08
CA LYS A 115 -21.10 -9.92 3.20
C LYS A 115 -20.18 -11.13 3.30
N ASP A 116 -19.90 -11.78 2.18
CA ASP A 116 -19.02 -12.94 2.14
C ASP A 116 -17.57 -12.56 1.86
N ALA A 117 -17.35 -11.50 1.08
CA ALA A 117 -16.02 -10.98 0.76
C ALA A 117 -15.25 -10.40 1.97
N ILE A 118 -15.91 -10.14 3.09
CA ILE A 118 -15.26 -9.73 4.35
C ILE A 118 -14.55 -10.89 5.07
N LYS A 119 -14.86 -12.13 4.71
CA LYS A 119 -14.36 -13.33 5.40
C LYS A 119 -12.96 -13.70 4.87
N PRO A 120 -11.94 -13.84 5.74
CA PRO A 120 -10.62 -14.28 5.33
C PRO A 120 -10.64 -15.66 4.65
N ASN A 121 -9.85 -15.83 3.58
CA ASN A 121 -9.76 -17.09 2.84
C ASN A 121 -8.60 -17.92 3.37
N LEU A 122 -8.90 -19.10 3.92
CA LEU A 122 -7.90 -20.07 4.34
C LEU A 122 -7.45 -20.90 3.14
N VAL A 123 -6.14 -20.97 2.95
CA VAL A 123 -5.43 -21.82 2.01
C VAL A 123 -4.23 -22.44 2.72
N GLN A 124 -3.32 -23.09 1.98
CA GLN A 124 -2.10 -23.67 2.52
C GLN A 124 -0.89 -23.34 1.66
N THR A 125 0.29 -23.35 2.28
CA THR A 125 1.57 -23.38 1.57
C THR A 125 1.83 -24.76 0.96
N ILE A 126 2.90 -24.90 0.16
CA ILE A 126 3.30 -26.19 -0.42
C ILE A 126 3.65 -27.25 0.63
N GLU A 127 3.97 -26.84 1.87
CA GLU A 127 4.30 -27.72 3.00
C GLU A 127 3.11 -27.96 3.93
N GLY A 128 1.91 -27.53 3.54
CA GLY A 128 0.69 -27.73 4.31
C GLY A 128 0.50 -26.77 5.49
N ASN A 129 1.38 -25.78 5.68
CA ASN A 129 1.15 -24.74 6.69
C ASN A 129 -0.04 -23.86 6.31
N PRO A 130 -0.92 -23.50 7.27
CA PRO A 130 -2.07 -22.64 7.00
C PRO A 130 -1.62 -21.24 6.56
N ALA A 131 -2.26 -20.72 5.52
CA ALA A 131 -2.04 -19.36 5.03
C ALA A 131 -3.39 -18.67 4.79
N ILE A 132 -3.47 -17.37 5.10
CA ILE A 132 -4.68 -16.57 4.92
C ILE A 132 -4.45 -15.53 3.83
N ILE A 133 -5.20 -15.60 2.73
CA ILE A 133 -5.14 -14.62 1.64
C ILE A 133 -6.42 -13.78 1.67
N HIS A 134 -6.29 -12.50 2.02
CA HIS A 134 -7.46 -11.64 2.12
C HIS A 134 -7.14 -10.14 2.00
N GLY A 135 -7.77 -9.51 1.02
CA GLY A 135 -7.51 -8.12 0.66
C GLY A 135 -6.23 -7.93 -0.16
N GLY A 136 -6.11 -6.77 -0.80
CA GLY A 136 -4.96 -6.43 -1.64
C GLY A 136 -5.04 -4.99 -2.13
N PRO A 137 -4.93 -3.99 -1.25
CA PRO A 137 -4.93 -2.60 -1.65
C PRO A 137 -3.57 -2.22 -2.24
N PHE A 138 -3.56 -1.20 -3.08
CA PHE A 138 -2.30 -0.60 -3.56
C PHE A 138 -1.42 -0.12 -2.40
N ALA A 139 -0.10 -0.27 -2.51
CA ALA A 139 0.86 0.19 -1.49
C ALA A 139 1.34 1.64 -1.68
N ASN A 140 0.92 2.32 -2.75
CA ASN A 140 1.18 3.74 -2.96
C ASN A 140 0.01 4.60 -2.46
N ILE A 141 -1.19 4.44 -3.02
CA ILE A 141 -2.40 5.23 -2.68
C ILE A 141 -3.24 4.64 -1.55
N ALA A 142 -2.82 3.51 -1.00
CA ALA A 142 -3.40 2.91 0.18
C ALA A 142 -2.26 2.24 0.98
N GLN A 143 -2.63 1.57 2.08
CA GLN A 143 -1.69 1.05 3.06
C GLN A 143 -0.86 -0.16 2.58
N GLY A 144 -1.26 -0.83 1.49
CA GLY A 144 -0.47 -1.93 0.91
C GLY A 144 -0.38 -3.20 1.76
N THR A 145 -1.39 -3.50 2.58
CA THR A 145 -1.39 -4.65 3.50
C THR A 145 -2.62 -5.53 3.29
N ASN A 146 -2.53 -6.81 3.63
CA ASN A 146 -3.70 -7.68 3.79
C ASN A 146 -4.64 -7.15 4.90
N SER A 147 -5.84 -7.73 5.02
CA SER A 147 -6.84 -7.20 5.94
C SER A 147 -6.47 -7.34 7.43
N VAL A 148 -6.98 -6.41 8.25
CA VAL A 148 -6.96 -6.47 9.71
C VAL A 148 -7.60 -7.77 10.20
N LEU A 149 -8.79 -8.13 9.69
CA LEU A 149 -9.48 -9.36 10.05
C LEU A 149 -8.64 -10.63 9.82
N ALA A 150 -7.88 -10.70 8.73
CA ALA A 150 -7.00 -11.83 8.45
C ALA A 150 -5.83 -11.90 9.43
N THR A 151 -5.22 -10.75 9.74
CA THR A 151 -4.15 -10.68 10.75
C THR A 151 -4.67 -11.06 12.14
N LEU A 152 -5.83 -10.54 12.57
CA LEU A 152 -6.43 -10.89 13.86
C LEU A 152 -6.83 -12.37 13.94
N MET A 153 -7.35 -12.94 12.85
CA MET A 153 -7.66 -14.36 12.76
C MET A 153 -6.39 -15.21 12.91
N GLY A 154 -5.31 -14.88 12.21
CA GLY A 154 -4.01 -15.53 12.41
C GLY A 154 -3.58 -15.48 13.87
N MET A 155 -3.57 -14.29 14.47
CA MET A 155 -3.13 -14.09 15.86
C MET A 155 -3.99 -14.82 16.90
N SER A 156 -5.25 -15.11 16.57
CA SER A 156 -6.16 -15.86 17.45
C SER A 156 -5.98 -17.37 17.35
N HIS A 157 -5.32 -17.86 16.29
CA HIS A 157 -5.21 -19.29 15.98
C HIS A 157 -3.77 -19.78 15.84
N SER A 158 -2.77 -18.93 16.07
CA SER A 158 -1.36 -19.31 16.07
C SER A 158 -0.53 -18.53 17.08
N ASP A 159 0.57 -19.13 17.54
CA ASP A 159 1.54 -18.46 18.41
C ASP A 159 2.32 -17.37 17.66
N TYR A 160 2.55 -17.59 16.36
CA TYR A 160 3.22 -16.65 15.46
C TYR A 160 2.34 -16.38 14.24
N THR A 161 2.11 -15.11 13.94
CA THR A 161 1.45 -14.66 12.70
C THR A 161 2.44 -13.83 11.90
N VAL A 162 2.90 -14.38 10.77
CA VAL A 162 3.76 -13.67 9.82
C VAL A 162 2.89 -12.96 8.79
N THR A 163 3.19 -11.70 8.53
CA THR A 163 2.48 -10.87 7.55
C THR A 163 3.47 -9.92 6.88
N GLU A 164 3.03 -9.25 5.82
CA GLU A 164 3.87 -8.38 5.00
C GLU A 164 3.13 -7.11 4.58
N ALA A 165 3.89 -6.17 4.02
CA ALA A 165 3.38 -4.97 3.39
C ALA A 165 4.11 -4.76 2.05
N GLY A 166 3.40 -4.25 1.06
CA GLY A 166 3.94 -4.06 -0.29
C GLY A 166 5.01 -2.95 -0.35
N PHE A 167 5.94 -3.08 -1.29
CA PHE A 167 7.12 -2.21 -1.47
C PHE A 167 8.13 -2.30 -0.31
N GLY A 168 9.05 -1.33 -0.22
CA GLY A 168 10.06 -1.26 0.83
C GLY A 168 9.50 -0.75 2.16
N PHE A 169 10.35 -0.75 3.19
CA PHE A 169 9.98 -0.30 4.53
C PHE A 169 9.48 1.16 4.54
N ASP A 170 10.03 2.00 3.66
CA ASP A 170 9.67 3.41 3.50
C ASP A 170 8.23 3.65 3.01
N LEU A 171 7.55 2.63 2.48
CA LEU A 171 6.14 2.75 2.09
C LEU A 171 5.29 1.72 2.82
N GLY A 172 5.53 0.44 2.57
CA GLY A 172 4.69 -0.63 3.10
C GLY A 172 4.72 -0.69 4.61
N ALA A 173 5.91 -0.79 5.19
CA ALA A 173 6.04 -0.97 6.63
C ALA A 173 5.68 0.30 7.42
N GLU A 174 6.06 1.49 6.95
CA GLU A 174 5.60 2.76 7.52
C GLU A 174 4.07 2.80 7.60
N LYS A 175 3.37 2.50 6.50
CA LYS A 175 1.90 2.47 6.49
C LYS A 175 1.31 1.33 7.31
N PHE A 176 1.96 0.18 7.33
CA PHE A 176 1.55 -0.93 8.21
C PHE A 176 1.58 -0.48 9.67
N PHE A 177 2.64 0.22 10.10
CA PHE A 177 2.79 0.71 11.46
C PHE A 177 1.90 1.92 11.77
N ASP A 178 1.97 2.98 10.97
CA ASP A 178 1.32 4.25 11.26
C ASP A 178 -0.18 4.27 10.90
N ILE A 179 -0.65 3.34 10.07
CA ILE A 179 -2.06 3.22 9.69
C ILE A 179 -2.67 1.94 10.26
N LYS A 180 -2.24 0.76 9.79
CA LYS A 180 -2.90 -0.52 10.14
C LYS A 180 -2.75 -0.88 11.62
N CYS A 181 -1.53 -0.80 12.17
CA CYS A 181 -1.28 -1.14 13.56
C CYS A 181 -1.96 -0.16 14.51
N GLN A 182 -1.89 1.14 14.22
CA GLN A 182 -2.61 2.15 15.01
C GLN A 182 -4.13 1.96 14.94
N SER A 183 -4.70 1.71 13.76
CA SER A 183 -6.15 1.55 13.62
C SER A 183 -6.68 0.33 14.35
N ALA A 184 -5.96 -0.80 14.28
CA ALA A 184 -6.40 -2.08 14.81
C ALA A 184 -5.71 -2.47 16.14
N ASN A 185 -5.02 -1.54 16.78
CA ASN A 185 -4.26 -1.74 18.03
C ASN A 185 -3.31 -2.96 17.98
N LEU A 186 -2.63 -3.16 16.84
CA LEU A 186 -1.66 -4.24 16.66
C LEU A 186 -0.29 -3.80 17.17
N LYS A 187 0.46 -4.74 17.76
CA LYS A 187 1.79 -4.48 18.32
C LYS A 187 2.82 -5.47 17.76
N PRO A 188 3.45 -5.14 16.62
CA PRO A 188 4.47 -5.96 15.98
C PRO A 188 5.62 -6.28 16.93
N LYS A 189 6.12 -7.53 16.88
CA LYS A 189 7.15 -8.01 17.81
C LYS A 189 8.54 -8.12 17.18
N ALA A 190 8.61 -8.29 15.87
CA ALA A 190 9.85 -8.33 15.10
C ALA A 190 9.58 -7.80 13.68
N VAL A 191 10.63 -7.34 13.01
CA VAL A 191 10.60 -7.05 11.56
C VAL A 191 11.64 -7.90 10.88
N VAL A 192 11.24 -8.69 9.88
CA VAL A 192 12.19 -9.29 8.94
C VAL A 192 12.39 -8.33 7.78
N LEU A 193 13.61 -7.79 7.63
CA LEU A 193 13.97 -6.94 6.51
C LEU A 193 14.70 -7.78 5.45
N THR A 194 13.96 -8.15 4.42
CA THR A 194 14.48 -8.97 3.31
C THR A 194 15.31 -8.13 2.34
N THR A 195 16.46 -8.65 1.93
CA THR A 195 17.32 -8.04 0.92
C THR A 195 17.98 -9.11 0.03
N THR A 196 18.56 -8.70 -1.09
CA THR A 196 19.38 -9.56 -1.97
C THR A 196 20.66 -8.83 -2.36
N ILE A 197 21.74 -9.59 -2.60
CA ILE A 197 23.01 -9.04 -3.08
C ILE A 197 22.82 -8.26 -4.39
N ARG A 198 22.02 -8.79 -5.30
CA ARG A 198 21.69 -8.15 -6.58
C ARG A 198 20.98 -6.80 -6.41
N ALA A 199 19.99 -6.72 -5.50
CA ALA A 199 19.29 -5.46 -5.24
C ALA A 199 20.22 -4.39 -4.65
N LEU A 200 21.11 -4.80 -3.74
CA LEU A 200 22.08 -3.86 -3.17
C LEU A 200 23.13 -3.43 -4.20
N LYS A 201 23.64 -4.34 -5.05
CA LYS A 201 24.50 -3.94 -6.20
C LYS A 201 23.82 -2.93 -7.11
N TYR A 202 22.54 -3.14 -7.42
CA TYR A 202 21.74 -2.18 -8.20
C TYR A 202 21.65 -0.83 -7.49
N HIS A 203 21.38 -0.82 -6.18
CA HIS A 203 21.36 0.41 -5.40
C HIS A 203 22.72 1.10 -5.29
N GLY A 204 23.83 0.36 -5.45
CA GLY A 204 25.18 0.90 -5.56
C GLY A 204 25.61 1.30 -6.97
N GLY A 205 24.70 1.26 -7.95
CA GLY A 205 24.92 1.76 -9.31
C GLY A 205 25.32 0.70 -10.35
N ALA A 206 25.26 -0.59 -10.02
CA ALA A 206 25.48 -1.64 -11.01
C ALA A 206 24.37 -1.67 -12.08
N ASP A 207 24.74 -1.97 -13.33
CA ASP A 207 23.79 -2.15 -14.41
C ASP A 207 22.89 -3.37 -14.17
N LEU A 208 21.59 -3.25 -14.49
CA LEU A 208 20.60 -4.31 -14.32
C LEU A 208 20.99 -5.62 -15.01
N LYS A 209 21.74 -5.56 -16.12
CA LYS A 209 22.19 -6.72 -16.89
C LYS A 209 23.40 -7.42 -16.26
N ALA A 210 24.14 -6.74 -15.40
CA ALA A 210 25.38 -7.23 -14.79
C ALA A 210 25.19 -7.74 -13.35
N LEU A 211 23.96 -7.78 -12.83
CA LEU A 211 23.72 -8.09 -11.41
C LEU A 211 24.10 -9.51 -10.98
N THR A 212 24.23 -10.45 -11.93
CA THR A 212 24.69 -11.82 -11.65
C THR A 212 26.20 -11.96 -11.60
N GLU A 213 26.95 -10.92 -11.97
CA GLU A 213 28.41 -10.91 -11.86
C GLU A 213 28.83 -10.44 -10.46
N PRO A 214 29.80 -11.09 -9.79
CA PRO A 214 30.27 -10.66 -8.47
C PRO A 214 30.81 -9.23 -8.51
N ASN A 215 30.32 -8.36 -7.61
CA ASN A 215 30.78 -6.97 -7.52
C ASN A 215 30.63 -6.43 -6.10
N VAL A 216 31.66 -6.69 -5.28
CA VAL A 216 31.73 -6.29 -3.87
C VAL A 216 31.67 -4.76 -3.70
N GLU A 217 32.27 -3.99 -4.60
CA GLU A 217 32.29 -2.52 -4.49
C GLU A 217 30.92 -1.91 -4.76
N ALA A 218 30.20 -2.38 -5.80
CA ALA A 218 28.81 -1.98 -6.02
C ALA A 218 27.91 -2.40 -4.85
N LEU A 219 28.13 -3.60 -4.28
CA LEU A 219 27.38 -4.06 -3.12
C LEU A 219 27.58 -3.12 -1.92
N LYS A 220 28.83 -2.78 -1.58
CA LYS A 220 29.18 -1.83 -0.51
C LYS A 220 28.52 -0.47 -0.73
N ASN A 221 28.55 0.05 -1.96
CA ASN A 221 27.91 1.32 -2.32
C ASN A 221 26.37 1.28 -2.20
N GLY A 222 25.77 0.10 -2.24
CA GLY A 222 24.34 -0.11 -2.05
C GLY A 222 23.89 -0.30 -0.60
N LEU A 223 24.80 -0.68 0.31
CA LEU A 223 24.49 -0.87 1.73
C LEU A 223 23.77 0.32 2.38
N PRO A 224 24.07 1.60 2.06
CA PRO A 224 23.37 2.74 2.65
C PRO A 224 21.86 2.70 2.50
N ASN A 225 21.32 2.03 1.46
CA ASN A 225 19.89 1.81 1.33
C ASN A 225 19.35 0.89 2.44
N LEU A 226 19.99 -0.27 2.64
CA LEU A 226 19.65 -1.21 3.71
C LEU A 226 19.79 -0.55 5.08
N GLU A 227 20.87 0.20 5.31
CA GLU A 227 21.10 0.93 6.55
C GLU A 227 19.98 1.91 6.86
N LYS A 228 19.52 2.67 5.85
CA LYS A 228 18.42 3.61 6.05
C LYS A 228 17.11 2.91 6.43
N HIS A 229 16.82 1.75 5.85
CA HIS A 229 15.64 0.97 6.24
C HIS A 229 15.79 0.39 7.67
N LEU A 230 16.98 -0.04 8.08
CA LEU A 230 17.25 -0.47 9.47
C LEU A 230 17.09 0.68 10.48
N GLU A 231 17.60 1.86 10.15
CA GLU A 231 17.39 3.08 10.95
C GLU A 231 15.90 3.42 11.07
N ASN A 232 15.14 3.27 9.98
CA ASN A 232 13.71 3.53 9.99
C ASN A 232 12.96 2.52 10.87
N ILE A 233 13.32 1.23 10.85
CA ILE A 233 12.75 0.22 11.75
C ILE A 233 12.94 0.63 13.22
N ALA A 234 14.14 1.09 13.59
CA ALA A 234 14.45 1.49 14.95
C ALA A 234 13.57 2.67 15.44
N LYS A 235 13.12 3.56 14.56
CA LYS A 235 12.20 4.67 14.91
C LYS A 235 10.85 4.20 15.42
N PHE A 236 10.43 2.99 15.05
CA PHE A 236 9.21 2.37 15.53
C PHE A 236 9.41 1.50 16.77
N HIS A 237 10.63 1.42 17.30
CA HIS A 237 10.99 0.66 18.49
C HIS A 237 10.69 -0.84 18.35
N VAL A 238 10.83 -1.37 17.14
CA VAL A 238 10.73 -2.81 16.82
C VAL A 238 12.10 -3.33 16.42
N VAL A 239 12.45 -4.54 16.86
CA VAL A 239 13.76 -5.13 16.57
C VAL A 239 13.79 -5.75 15.16
N PRO A 240 14.78 -5.37 14.31
CA PRO A 240 14.97 -5.97 13.00
C PRO A 240 15.73 -7.29 13.03
N VAL A 241 15.44 -8.15 12.07
CA VAL A 241 16.24 -9.30 11.64
C VAL A 241 16.47 -9.15 10.13
N ILE A 242 17.73 -9.19 9.68
CA ILE A 242 18.04 -9.14 8.25
C ILE A 242 17.87 -10.54 7.66
N SER A 243 17.16 -10.65 6.54
CA SER A 243 17.09 -11.87 5.75
C SER A 243 17.73 -11.63 4.38
N ILE A 244 18.84 -12.32 4.09
CA ILE A 244 19.42 -12.33 2.74
C ILE A 244 18.76 -13.48 1.98
N ASN A 245 17.94 -13.18 0.97
CA ASN A 245 17.44 -14.23 0.09
C ASN A 245 18.53 -14.63 -0.91
N ARG A 246 19.04 -15.87 -0.80
CA ARG A 246 20.20 -16.37 -1.54
C ARG A 246 19.85 -16.67 -3.00
N PHE A 247 20.67 -16.20 -3.93
CA PHE A 247 20.66 -16.59 -5.34
C PHE A 247 21.88 -17.45 -5.70
N VAL A 248 21.76 -18.22 -6.78
CA VAL A 248 22.83 -19.12 -7.27
C VAL A 248 24.12 -18.35 -7.61
N SER A 249 23.98 -17.11 -8.08
CA SER A 249 25.11 -16.24 -8.45
C SER A 249 25.80 -15.56 -7.27
N ASP A 250 25.23 -15.65 -6.07
CA ASP A 250 25.74 -14.92 -4.90
C ASP A 250 27.00 -15.60 -4.36
N THR A 251 28.05 -14.81 -4.14
CA THR A 251 29.32 -15.31 -3.61
C THR A 251 29.39 -15.19 -2.09
N GLU A 252 30.17 -16.05 -1.43
CA GLU A 252 30.39 -15.96 0.02
C GLU A 252 31.06 -14.63 0.43
N GLU A 253 31.89 -14.06 -0.45
CA GLU A 253 32.50 -12.74 -0.24
C GLU A 253 31.44 -11.62 -0.21
N GLU A 254 30.50 -11.62 -1.15
CA GLU A 254 29.37 -10.67 -1.15
C GLU A 254 28.44 -10.89 0.05
N ILE A 255 28.16 -12.14 0.44
CA ILE A 255 27.37 -12.43 1.65
C ILE A 255 28.08 -11.87 2.89
N GLN A 256 29.41 -12.02 2.97
CA GLN A 256 30.20 -11.56 4.11
C GLN A 256 30.11 -10.05 4.32
N VAL A 257 30.04 -9.26 3.25
CA VAL A 257 29.87 -7.80 3.33
C VAL A 257 28.60 -7.41 4.13
N ILE A 258 27.49 -8.11 3.92
CA ILE A 258 26.23 -7.84 4.63
C ILE A 258 26.29 -8.39 6.06
N LYS A 259 26.95 -9.54 6.28
CA LYS A 259 27.21 -10.08 7.62
C LYS A 259 28.04 -9.11 8.47
N ASP A 260 29.09 -8.53 7.92
CA ASP A 260 29.94 -7.55 8.60
C ASP A 260 29.15 -6.29 8.99
N LEU A 261 28.27 -5.81 8.09
CA LEU A 261 27.34 -4.72 8.40
C LEU A 261 26.42 -5.10 9.57
N ALA A 262 25.81 -6.29 9.54
CA ALA A 262 24.92 -6.75 10.58
C ALA A 262 25.62 -6.83 11.94
N VAL A 263 26.84 -7.39 11.99
CA VAL A 263 27.69 -7.45 13.19
C VAL A 263 28.01 -6.05 13.70
N SER A 264 28.41 -5.12 12.82
CA SER A 264 28.74 -3.74 13.20
C SER A 264 27.57 -2.97 13.83
N LYS A 265 26.33 -3.35 13.49
CA LYS A 265 25.10 -2.75 14.04
C LYS A 265 24.47 -3.57 15.17
N GLY A 266 25.03 -4.74 15.52
CA GLY A 266 24.45 -5.65 16.50
C GLY A 266 23.09 -6.23 16.08
N ILE A 267 22.87 -6.42 14.78
CA ILE A 267 21.60 -6.89 14.21
C ILE A 267 21.75 -8.36 13.80
N ARG A 268 20.74 -9.18 14.12
CA ARG A 268 20.69 -10.59 13.71
C ARG A 268 20.49 -10.68 12.20
N LEU A 269 21.16 -11.64 11.57
CA LEU A 269 21.09 -11.86 10.13
C LEU A 269 21.09 -13.35 9.82
N ALA A 270 20.18 -13.77 8.95
CA ALA A 270 20.11 -15.12 8.43
C ALA A 270 20.17 -15.11 6.89
N VAL A 271 20.85 -16.11 6.32
CA VAL A 271 20.80 -16.38 4.88
C VAL A 271 19.64 -17.35 4.63
N SER A 272 18.69 -16.93 3.82
CA SER A 272 17.47 -17.69 3.52
C SER A 272 17.59 -18.38 2.16
N GLU A 273 17.34 -19.69 2.14
CA GLU A 273 17.35 -20.56 0.97
C GLU A 273 15.96 -21.14 0.65
N VAL A 274 14.88 -20.50 1.14
CA VAL A 274 13.51 -21.02 1.06
C VAL A 274 13.03 -21.35 -0.35
N TRP A 275 13.54 -20.65 -1.37
CA TRP A 275 13.19 -20.92 -2.76
C TRP A 275 13.70 -22.29 -3.23
N ALA A 276 14.88 -22.72 -2.77
CA ALA A 276 15.50 -23.98 -3.17
C ALA A 276 15.23 -25.13 -2.19
N LYS A 277 15.05 -24.82 -0.89
CA LYS A 277 15.00 -25.81 0.19
C LYS A 277 13.68 -25.82 0.99
N GLY A 278 12.68 -25.04 0.58
CA GLY A 278 11.44 -24.91 1.36
C GLY A 278 11.69 -24.36 2.78
N GLY A 279 10.89 -24.78 3.74
CA GLY A 279 10.96 -24.35 5.14
C GLY A 279 12.32 -24.63 5.81
N GLU A 280 13.02 -25.70 5.41
CA GLU A 280 14.37 -26.01 5.91
C GLU A 280 15.35 -24.85 5.64
N GLY A 281 15.18 -24.16 4.50
CA GLY A 281 16.01 -23.03 4.09
C GLY A 281 15.81 -21.75 4.93
N ALA A 282 14.89 -21.73 5.89
CA ALA A 282 14.65 -20.58 6.78
C ALA A 282 14.73 -20.91 8.27
N LEU A 283 15.26 -22.07 8.67
CA LEU A 283 15.34 -22.44 10.09
C LEU A 283 16.14 -21.43 10.93
N GLU A 284 17.28 -20.95 10.42
CA GLU A 284 18.08 -19.91 11.10
C GLU A 284 17.31 -18.60 11.23
N LEU A 285 16.62 -18.18 10.16
CA LEU A 285 15.78 -16.98 10.17
C LEU A 285 14.65 -17.11 11.19
N ALA A 286 13.96 -18.25 11.20
CA ALA A 286 12.88 -18.53 12.13
C ALA A 286 13.38 -18.48 13.58
N GLN A 287 14.53 -19.09 13.87
CA GLN A 287 15.14 -19.04 15.21
C GLN A 287 15.47 -17.61 15.62
N HIS A 288 16.06 -16.80 14.74
CA HIS A 288 16.33 -15.39 15.04
C HIS A 288 15.07 -14.58 15.32
N VAL A 289 13.97 -14.84 14.60
CA VAL A 289 12.67 -14.20 14.88
C VAL A 289 12.14 -14.63 16.24
N ILE A 290 12.19 -15.92 16.58
CA ILE A 290 11.79 -16.45 17.89
C ILE A 290 12.61 -15.78 19.00
N ASP A 291 13.94 -15.75 18.89
CA ASP A 291 14.84 -15.13 19.88
C ASP A 291 14.47 -13.64 20.12
N VAL A 292 14.15 -12.91 19.05
CA VAL A 292 13.74 -11.51 19.14
C VAL A 292 12.40 -11.38 19.88
N VAL A 293 11.42 -12.19 19.52
CA VAL A 293 10.08 -12.16 20.15
C VAL A 293 10.16 -12.52 21.64
N GLU A 294 10.90 -13.57 21.99
CA GLU A 294 11.08 -14.06 23.37
C GLU A 294 11.93 -13.12 24.23
N SER A 295 12.84 -12.35 23.64
CA SER A 295 13.62 -11.34 24.38
C SER A 295 12.76 -10.18 24.90
N HIS A 296 11.51 -10.03 24.43
CA HIS A 296 10.60 -8.94 24.78
C HIS A 296 11.19 -7.53 24.63
N THR A 297 12.10 -7.36 23.68
CA THR A 297 12.84 -6.10 23.45
C THR A 297 12.06 -5.07 22.63
N SER A 298 11.13 -5.50 21.76
CA SER A 298 10.30 -4.60 20.96
C SER A 298 9.19 -3.94 21.79
N ASP A 299 9.14 -2.60 21.76
CA ASP A 299 8.11 -1.76 22.38
C ASP A 299 7.53 -0.81 21.33
N PHE A 300 6.75 -1.38 20.39
CA PHE A 300 6.23 -0.66 19.22
C PHE A 300 5.63 0.70 19.59
N LYS A 301 6.12 1.75 18.92
CA LYS A 301 5.58 3.11 18.97
C LYS A 301 5.38 3.64 17.55
N PRO A 302 4.22 4.27 17.26
CA PRO A 302 4.02 4.96 16.00
C PRO A 302 5.02 6.11 15.81
N LEU A 303 5.28 6.47 14.55
CA LEU A 303 6.20 7.55 14.21
C LEU A 303 5.63 8.92 14.59
N TYR A 304 4.32 9.08 14.49
CA TYR A 304 3.65 10.36 14.74
C TYR A 304 2.25 10.18 15.35
N ASP A 305 1.80 11.23 16.06
CA ASP A 305 0.44 11.31 16.61
C ASP A 305 -0.53 11.79 15.51
N TRP A 306 -1.64 11.07 15.36
CA TRP A 306 -2.71 11.46 14.42
C TRP A 306 -3.33 12.83 14.71
N ARG A 307 -3.10 13.44 15.86
CA ARG A 307 -3.55 14.81 16.20
C ARG A 307 -2.63 15.91 15.65
N MET A 308 -1.44 15.56 15.15
CA MET A 308 -0.55 16.52 14.49
C MET A 308 -1.22 17.14 13.26
N SER A 309 -0.76 18.32 12.84
CA SER A 309 -1.26 18.92 11.60
C SER A 309 -0.91 18.02 10.40
N VAL A 310 -1.72 18.07 9.35
CA VAL A 310 -1.47 17.28 8.12
C VAL A 310 -0.08 17.57 7.54
N LYS A 311 0.37 18.82 7.61
CA LYS A 311 1.71 19.21 7.14
C LYS A 311 2.80 18.58 7.99
N ASP A 312 2.65 18.60 9.32
CA ASP A 312 3.66 18.05 10.23
C ASP A 312 3.77 16.53 10.06
N LYS A 313 2.64 15.82 9.87
CA LYS A 313 2.67 14.38 9.56
C LYS A 313 3.46 14.07 8.29
N ILE A 314 3.19 14.82 7.22
CA ILE A 314 3.91 14.66 5.94
C ILE A 314 5.39 14.99 6.12
N ALA A 315 5.70 16.07 6.83
CA ALA A 315 7.08 16.48 7.11
C ALA A 315 7.81 15.40 7.91
N THR A 316 7.23 14.88 9.00
CA THR A 316 7.81 13.81 9.81
C THR A 316 8.18 12.60 8.96
N ILE A 317 7.26 12.08 8.13
CA ILE A 317 7.58 10.94 7.27
C ILE A 317 8.69 11.31 6.26
N ALA A 318 8.58 12.46 5.60
CA ALA A 318 9.55 12.89 4.60
C ALA A 318 10.97 13.06 5.19
N THR A 319 11.11 13.70 6.35
CA THR A 319 12.41 13.95 6.96
C THR A 319 12.95 12.72 7.66
N GLU A 320 12.10 11.97 8.38
CA GLU A 320 12.57 10.88 9.22
C GLU A 320 12.69 9.55 8.47
N ILE A 321 11.72 9.21 7.62
CA ILE A 321 11.69 7.94 6.89
C ILE A 321 12.43 8.07 5.57
N TYR A 322 12.20 9.14 4.81
CA TYR A 322 12.82 9.30 3.48
C TYR A 322 14.21 9.93 3.58
N GLY A 323 14.40 10.86 4.52
CA GLY A 323 15.62 11.65 4.62
C GLY A 323 15.61 12.89 3.71
N ALA A 324 14.43 13.39 3.37
CA ALA A 324 14.27 14.64 2.65
C ALA A 324 14.67 15.84 3.53
N GLU A 325 15.15 16.91 2.91
CA GLU A 325 15.51 18.15 3.62
C GLU A 325 14.26 18.97 3.95
N TYR A 326 13.31 19.06 3.00
CA TYR A 326 12.04 19.73 3.21
C TYR A 326 10.92 19.19 2.31
N VAL A 327 9.70 19.63 2.60
CA VAL A 327 8.50 19.33 1.81
C VAL A 327 7.95 20.61 1.19
N ASP A 328 7.81 20.62 -0.14
CA ASP A 328 7.12 21.68 -0.87
C ASP A 328 5.67 21.28 -1.23
N TYR A 329 4.82 22.28 -1.44
CA TYR A 329 3.41 22.11 -1.76
C TYR A 329 3.00 23.00 -2.93
N THR A 330 2.44 22.37 -3.97
CA THR A 330 1.86 23.10 -5.10
C THR A 330 0.61 23.91 -4.67
N ALA A 331 0.14 24.78 -5.55
CA ALA A 331 -1.12 25.51 -5.34
C ALA A 331 -2.32 24.56 -5.13
N LYS A 332 -2.37 23.43 -5.86
CA LYS A 332 -3.42 22.42 -5.74
C LYS A 332 -3.38 21.74 -4.37
N ALA A 333 -2.20 21.30 -3.93
CA ALA A 333 -2.02 20.72 -2.60
C ALA A 333 -2.40 21.70 -1.48
N LYS A 334 -2.02 22.98 -1.59
CA LYS A 334 -2.44 24.03 -0.64
C LYS A 334 -3.96 24.22 -0.61
N ALA A 335 -4.65 24.09 -1.75
CA ALA A 335 -6.11 24.10 -1.80
C ALA A 335 -6.72 22.83 -1.17
N ASN A 336 -6.12 21.65 -1.39
CA ASN A 336 -6.55 20.43 -0.75
C ASN A 336 -6.41 20.48 0.77
N LEU A 337 -5.32 21.05 1.30
CA LEU A 337 -5.14 21.26 2.74
C LEU A 337 -6.25 22.12 3.35
N ARG A 338 -6.65 23.21 2.68
CA ARG A 338 -7.81 24.01 3.12
C ARG A 338 -9.10 23.20 3.12
N LYS A 339 -9.35 22.46 2.04
CA LYS A 339 -10.51 21.56 1.93
C LYS A 339 -10.54 20.52 3.06
N ILE A 340 -9.40 19.95 3.42
CA ILE A 340 -9.26 18.96 4.49
C ILE A 340 -9.63 19.58 5.84
N ALA A 341 -9.14 20.79 6.11
CA ALA A 341 -9.49 21.55 7.31
C ALA A 341 -10.98 21.93 7.36
N ASP A 342 -11.55 22.40 6.24
CA ASP A 342 -12.97 22.75 6.14
C ASP A 342 -13.89 21.55 6.39
N LEU A 343 -13.42 20.34 6.05
CA LEU A 343 -14.12 19.07 6.30
C LEU A 343 -13.84 18.48 7.70
N GLY A 344 -12.95 19.09 8.50
CA GLY A 344 -12.57 18.61 9.82
C GLY A 344 -11.79 17.28 9.80
N LEU A 345 -10.98 17.06 8.75
CA LEU A 345 -10.29 15.79 8.51
C LEU A 345 -8.80 15.82 8.92
N ASP A 346 -8.36 16.85 9.64
CA ASP A 346 -6.95 17.05 10.01
C ASP A 346 -6.39 15.92 10.87
N ALA A 347 -7.24 15.24 11.64
CA ALA A 347 -6.85 14.17 12.54
C ALA A 347 -6.63 12.82 11.83
N LEU A 348 -6.83 12.72 10.52
CA LEU A 348 -6.56 11.48 9.77
C LEU A 348 -5.04 11.27 9.58
N PRO A 349 -4.53 10.02 9.63
CA PRO A 349 -3.18 9.70 9.18
C PRO A 349 -2.96 10.02 7.70
N VAL A 350 -1.70 10.02 7.29
CA VAL A 350 -1.31 10.25 5.89
C VAL A 350 -0.72 8.98 5.27
N CYS A 351 -1.12 8.70 4.03
CA CYS A 351 -0.62 7.61 3.20
C CYS A 351 0.12 8.25 2.02
N ILE A 352 1.41 8.54 2.17
CA ILE A 352 2.17 9.21 1.12
C ILE A 352 2.31 8.28 -0.09
N ALA A 353 1.96 8.82 -1.26
CA ALA A 353 1.99 8.12 -2.51
C ALA A 353 3.11 8.70 -3.39
N LYS A 354 4.26 8.01 -3.37
CA LYS A 354 5.48 8.30 -4.13
C LYS A 354 5.95 7.07 -4.89
N THR A 355 7.03 7.20 -5.66
CA THR A 355 7.69 6.04 -6.26
C THR A 355 8.24 5.09 -5.19
N GLN A 356 8.15 3.80 -5.46
CA GLN A 356 8.72 2.73 -4.64
C GLN A 356 10.20 2.45 -4.95
N LYS A 357 10.75 3.07 -6.00
CA LYS A 357 12.12 2.79 -6.49
C LYS A 357 13.21 3.57 -5.77
N SER A 358 12.83 4.61 -5.03
CA SER A 358 13.73 5.52 -4.33
C SER A 358 13.12 5.92 -3.00
N LEU A 359 13.98 6.24 -2.02
CA LEU A 359 13.56 6.97 -0.82
C LEU A 359 13.00 8.35 -1.17
N SER A 360 13.52 8.99 -2.23
CA SER A 360 12.98 10.24 -2.77
C SER A 360 11.71 10.03 -3.62
N ASP A 361 11.15 11.12 -4.13
CA ASP A 361 10.08 11.06 -5.15
C ASP A 361 10.62 10.90 -6.59
N ASN A 362 11.95 10.86 -6.78
CA ASN A 362 12.60 10.62 -8.06
C ASN A 362 13.08 9.16 -8.19
N PRO A 363 12.51 8.35 -9.11
CA PRO A 363 12.82 6.93 -9.23
C PRO A 363 14.25 6.62 -9.67
N ASN A 364 15.00 7.61 -10.17
CA ASN A 364 16.38 7.44 -10.64
C ASN A 364 17.41 7.62 -9.52
N LEU A 365 17.01 8.14 -8.35
CA LEU A 365 17.91 8.34 -7.22
C LEU A 365 17.95 7.07 -6.35
N LEU A 366 18.90 6.18 -6.65
CA LEU A 366 19.08 4.92 -5.94
C LEU A 366 19.90 5.08 -4.64
N GLY A 367 20.04 4.00 -3.87
CA GLY A 367 20.85 3.99 -2.65
C GLY A 367 20.18 4.75 -1.51
N ARG A 368 20.94 5.68 -0.92
CA ARG A 368 20.50 6.62 0.13
C ARG A 368 20.71 8.06 -0.37
N PRO A 369 19.78 8.61 -1.19
CA PRO A 369 19.90 9.97 -1.67
C PRO A 369 19.92 10.97 -0.51
N LYS A 370 20.58 12.11 -0.73
CA LYS A 370 20.67 13.24 0.19
C LYS A 370 20.25 14.52 -0.52
N ASP A 371 20.02 15.57 0.25
CA ASP A 371 19.80 16.94 -0.26
C ASP A 371 18.65 17.02 -1.28
N PHE A 372 17.61 16.20 -1.07
CA PHE A 372 16.44 16.13 -1.92
C PHE A 372 15.18 16.62 -1.19
N ILE A 373 14.20 16.98 -2.00
CA ILE A 373 12.96 17.61 -1.58
C ILE A 373 11.82 16.72 -2.01
N ILE A 374 10.79 16.65 -1.17
CA ILE A 374 9.53 16.01 -1.57
C ILE A 374 8.54 17.09 -1.97
N THR A 375 7.99 16.99 -3.19
CA THR A 375 6.97 17.95 -3.65
C THR A 375 5.58 17.32 -3.62
N VAL A 376 4.70 17.78 -2.74
CA VAL A 376 3.29 17.35 -2.69
C VAL A 376 2.51 18.09 -3.77
N ARG A 377 2.06 17.35 -4.79
CA ARG A 377 1.34 17.86 -5.96
C ARG A 377 -0.14 18.02 -5.70
N GLU A 378 -0.73 17.09 -4.96
CA GLU A 378 -2.12 17.14 -4.51
C GLU A 378 -2.31 16.23 -3.29
N ILE A 379 -3.45 16.36 -2.63
CA ILE A 379 -3.84 15.48 -1.53
C ILE A 379 -5.25 14.98 -1.79
N GLU A 380 -5.40 13.67 -1.92
CA GLU A 380 -6.69 13.02 -2.01
C GLU A 380 -7.21 12.61 -0.62
N ILE A 381 -8.52 12.40 -0.54
CA ILE A 381 -9.23 12.11 0.71
C ILE A 381 -9.84 10.71 0.59
N ALA A 382 -9.36 9.77 1.40
CA ALA A 382 -9.92 8.43 1.55
C ALA A 382 -10.48 8.28 2.97
N VAL A 383 -11.47 9.10 3.29
CA VAL A 383 -12.03 9.25 4.65
C VAL A 383 -12.81 8.02 5.13
N GLY A 384 -13.36 7.22 4.22
CA GLY A 384 -13.95 5.93 4.55
C GLY A 384 -12.89 4.92 4.97
N ALA A 385 -11.76 4.89 4.25
CA ALA A 385 -10.59 4.11 4.67
C ALA A 385 -9.93 4.68 5.95
N GLY A 386 -10.02 6.00 6.15
CA GLY A 386 -9.58 6.70 7.34
C GLY A 386 -8.18 7.33 7.19
N PHE A 387 -7.80 7.77 5.99
CA PHE A 387 -6.51 8.45 5.76
C PHE A 387 -6.57 9.48 4.62
N LEU A 388 -5.57 10.36 4.58
CA LEU A 388 -5.31 11.31 3.50
C LEU A 388 -4.19 10.77 2.60
N ILE A 389 -4.20 11.08 1.31
CA ILE A 389 -3.22 10.55 0.35
C ILE A 389 -2.46 11.72 -0.30
N PRO A 390 -1.35 12.18 0.31
CA PRO A 390 -0.43 13.12 -0.34
C PRO A 390 0.24 12.46 -1.54
N ILE A 391 0.09 13.04 -2.73
CA ILE A 391 0.63 12.52 -3.99
C ILE A 391 1.84 13.36 -4.38
N THR A 392 3.00 12.72 -4.55
CA THR A 392 4.26 13.42 -4.88
C THR A 392 4.75 13.12 -6.29
N GLY A 393 4.48 11.92 -6.81
CA GLY A 393 4.82 11.50 -8.17
C GLY A 393 3.60 11.25 -9.05
N ASP A 394 3.84 10.84 -10.29
CA ASP A 394 2.77 10.33 -11.15
C ASP A 394 2.35 8.92 -10.69
N ILE A 395 1.07 8.74 -10.41
CA ILE A 395 0.52 7.47 -9.93
C ILE A 395 -0.39 6.89 -10.99
N MET A 396 -0.02 5.71 -11.50
CA MET A 396 -0.85 4.96 -12.43
C MET A 396 -1.88 4.12 -11.67
N ARG A 397 -3.15 4.55 -11.68
CA ARG A 397 -4.27 3.81 -11.07
C ARG A 397 -4.99 2.87 -12.02
N MET A 398 -4.82 3.08 -13.32
CA MET A 398 -5.32 2.20 -14.37
C MET A 398 -4.15 1.85 -15.30
N PRO A 399 -3.50 0.69 -15.09
CA PRO A 399 -2.42 0.24 -15.97
C PRO A 399 -2.92 -0.02 -17.39
N GLY A 400 -2.01 0.01 -18.35
CA GLY A 400 -2.31 -0.41 -19.72
C GLY A 400 -1.62 -1.75 -20.01
N LEU A 401 -2.20 -2.54 -20.92
CA LEU A 401 -1.54 -3.72 -21.47
C LEU A 401 -0.21 -3.35 -22.18
N PRO A 402 0.78 -4.25 -22.21
CA PRO A 402 2.00 -4.07 -23.00
C PRO A 402 1.73 -4.23 -24.50
N ALA A 403 2.78 -4.13 -25.33
CA ALA A 403 2.66 -4.35 -26.78
C ALA A 403 2.25 -5.79 -27.12
N HIS A 404 2.78 -6.78 -26.39
CA HIS A 404 2.43 -8.19 -26.47
C HIS A 404 1.88 -8.62 -25.11
N PRO A 405 0.55 -8.59 -24.90
CA PRO A 405 -0.04 -9.01 -23.65
C PRO A 405 0.07 -10.53 -23.47
N SER A 406 0.28 -10.99 -22.24
CA SER A 406 0.34 -12.43 -21.93
C SER A 406 -0.92 -13.18 -22.36
N SER A 407 -2.05 -12.49 -22.52
CA SER A 407 -3.29 -13.06 -23.07
C SER A 407 -3.14 -13.64 -24.49
N GLU A 408 -2.11 -13.26 -25.26
CA GLU A 408 -1.79 -13.89 -26.55
C GLU A 408 -1.30 -15.34 -26.41
N GLY A 409 -0.74 -15.70 -25.25
CA GLY A 409 -0.22 -17.05 -24.97
C GLY A 409 -1.01 -17.84 -23.94
N ILE A 410 -2.06 -17.26 -23.35
CA ILE A 410 -2.95 -17.97 -22.42
C ILE A 410 -3.92 -18.82 -23.22
N ASP A 411 -3.99 -20.12 -22.91
CA ASP A 411 -4.91 -21.06 -23.55
C ASP A 411 -5.39 -22.14 -22.58
N ILE A 412 -6.42 -22.91 -22.98
CA ILE A 412 -7.00 -24.01 -22.21
C ILE A 412 -7.23 -25.23 -23.11
N ASN A 413 -6.76 -26.40 -22.70
CA ASN A 413 -6.99 -27.64 -23.45
C ASN A 413 -8.32 -28.32 -23.07
N ASP A 414 -8.68 -29.40 -23.76
CA ASP A 414 -9.93 -30.16 -23.54
C ASP A 414 -10.01 -30.79 -22.13
N ASP A 415 -8.85 -31.00 -21.47
CA ASP A 415 -8.77 -31.51 -20.10
C ASP A 415 -8.96 -30.41 -19.03
N GLY A 416 -9.10 -29.15 -19.46
CA GLY A 416 -9.26 -27.99 -18.59
C GLY A 416 -7.96 -27.45 -18.01
N GLU A 417 -6.80 -27.88 -18.52
CA GLU A 417 -5.49 -27.37 -18.11
C GLU A 417 -5.21 -26.02 -18.77
N ILE A 418 -4.85 -25.03 -17.96
CA ILE A 418 -4.54 -23.67 -18.40
C ILE A 418 -3.04 -23.55 -18.62
N THR A 419 -2.64 -23.05 -19.79
CA THR A 419 -1.24 -22.75 -20.14
C THR A 419 -1.01 -21.24 -20.30
N GLY A 420 0.24 -20.79 -20.20
CA GLY A 420 0.63 -19.39 -20.40
C GLY A 420 0.27 -18.40 -19.30
N LEU A 421 -0.26 -18.86 -18.16
CA LEU A 421 -0.67 -18.01 -17.04
C LEU A 421 0.48 -17.59 -16.10
N PHE A 422 1.53 -18.41 -15.98
CA PHE A 422 2.68 -18.21 -15.10
C PHE A 422 4.01 -18.49 -15.79
#